data_AF-A0AAV7XF12-F1
#
_entry.id   AF-A0AAV7XF12-F1
#
_cell.length_a   1.000
_cell.length_b   1.000
_cell.length_c   1.000
_cell.angle_alpha   90.00
_cell.angle_beta   90.00
_cell.angle_gamma   90.00
#
_symmetry.space_group_name_H-M   'P 1'
#
loop_
_entity.id
_entity.type
_entity.pdbx_description
1 polymer ?
#
loop_
_entity_poly.entity_id
_entity_poly.type
_entity_poly.pdbx_seq_one_letter_code
_entity_poly.pdbx_strand_id
1 'polypeptide(L)'
;MFSYCRLFTTSDCSFPVLKDISPFCRIRPVFCASAIVVIVLRFVQLFKFITMPKRQKVALTIHNAGHPNSRRAQKLFKNSAKQVTREKSKMATAIKHNVIGEKILWFRDRIPPDVTVCSKTFVDELLQQYLGRFDEEMEQIKIKHSIGHRGRQHASREDMIRHTQQTERKEYNTCGLEIPNLLDEAQVKVLQEWTGELRFLQNFKLVRLGKKHLQESVPDSTMETSESSNNTTTAIANEKTVQDDEKME
;
A
#
# COMPACT_ATOMS: atom_id res chain seq x y z
N MET A 1 62.64 5.64 -26.94
CA MET A 1 63.82 5.23 -26.15
C MET A 1 63.42 4.06 -25.28
N PHE A 2 64.12 2.92 -25.44
CA PHE A 2 64.31 1.76 -24.53
C PHE A 2 63.05 1.12 -23.89
N SER A 3 62.61 -0.09 -24.26
CA SER A 3 63.27 -1.40 -24.35
C SER A 3 63.80 -1.96 -23.02
N TYR A 4 63.07 -2.99 -22.54
CA TYR A 4 63.51 -4.22 -21.86
C TYR A 4 64.17 -4.22 -20.46
N CYS A 5 64.01 -5.39 -19.82
CA CYS A 5 64.71 -5.95 -18.65
C CYS A 5 64.17 -5.50 -17.28
N ARG A 6 64.04 -6.35 -16.24
CA ARG A 6 64.74 -7.59 -15.83
C ARG A 6 63.81 -8.31 -14.82
N LEU A 7 63.66 -9.65 -14.82
CA LEU A 7 64.42 -10.63 -14.00
C LEU A 7 64.35 -10.29 -12.50
N PHE A 8 64.03 -11.18 -11.55
CA PHE A 8 64.64 -12.49 -11.30
C PHE A 8 63.90 -13.16 -10.10
N THR A 9 63.85 -14.51 -10.07
CA THR A 9 64.16 -15.43 -8.93
C THR A 9 63.66 -15.10 -7.50
N THR A 10 63.35 -15.97 -6.56
CA THR A 10 63.38 -17.42 -6.23
C THR A 10 62.96 -17.44 -4.74
N SER A 11 62.61 -18.61 -4.17
CA SER A 11 62.87 -19.00 -2.75
C SER A 11 62.33 -18.10 -1.61
N ASP A 12 61.73 -18.55 -0.52
CA ASP A 12 61.72 -19.84 0.14
C ASP A 12 60.67 -19.82 1.27
N CYS A 13 60.13 -21.00 1.55
CA CYS A 13 59.83 -21.58 2.85
C CYS A 13 59.19 -20.74 3.98
N SER A 14 58.00 -21.18 4.43
CA SER A 14 57.81 -21.62 5.83
C SER A 14 56.55 -22.48 6.03
N PHE A 15 56.80 -23.74 6.39
CA PHE A 15 55.96 -24.70 7.12
C PHE A 15 55.69 -24.16 8.56
N PRO A 16 54.78 -24.71 9.42
CA PRO A 16 54.52 -26.14 9.68
C PRO A 16 53.01 -26.49 9.90
N VAL A 17 52.49 -27.70 10.16
CA VAL A 17 52.75 -28.70 11.23
C VAL A 17 51.99 -30.01 10.92
N LEU A 18 52.75 -31.10 10.74
CA LEU A 18 52.67 -32.43 11.39
C LEU A 18 51.40 -33.33 11.44
N LYS A 19 51.72 -34.64 11.23
CA LYS A 19 51.12 -35.91 11.74
C LYS A 19 50.05 -36.57 10.87
N ASP A 20 50.05 -37.88 10.61
CA ASP A 20 51.01 -38.99 10.70
C ASP A 20 50.24 -40.26 10.23
N ILE A 21 50.94 -41.27 9.66
CA ILE A 21 50.60 -42.72 9.72
C ILE A 21 49.33 -43.18 8.94
N SER A 22 49.25 -44.20 8.08
CA SER A 22 50.10 -45.21 7.42
C SER A 22 49.17 -46.01 6.45
N PRO A 23 49.66 -46.98 5.66
CA PRO A 23 49.08 -47.35 4.35
C PRO A 23 48.20 -48.60 4.40
N PHE A 24 47.23 -48.73 3.48
CA PHE A 24 46.81 -50.06 3.01
C PHE A 24 46.39 -50.07 1.54
N CYS A 25 47.03 -51.01 0.86
CA CYS A 25 46.90 -51.43 -0.53
C CYS A 25 45.47 -51.85 -0.91
N ARG A 26 45.01 -51.47 -2.11
CA ARG A 26 44.25 -52.38 -3.00
C ARG A 26 44.13 -51.83 -4.43
N ILE A 27 44.75 -52.61 -5.32
CA ILE A 27 44.48 -52.77 -6.75
C ILE A 27 43.00 -52.57 -7.10
N ARG A 28 42.70 -51.80 -8.16
CA ARG A 28 41.66 -52.15 -9.17
C ARG A 28 41.75 -51.29 -10.44
N PRO A 29 41.25 -51.82 -11.58
CA PRO A 29 41.76 -51.57 -12.91
C PRO A 29 41.11 -50.38 -13.62
N VAL A 30 41.89 -49.80 -14.53
CA VAL A 30 41.43 -49.04 -15.69
C VAL A 30 40.48 -49.94 -16.49
N PHE A 31 39.25 -49.52 -16.80
CA PHE A 31 38.56 -49.81 -18.08
C PHE A 31 37.14 -49.20 -18.12
N CYS A 32 36.88 -48.48 -19.21
CA CYS A 32 35.58 -48.26 -19.85
C CYS A 32 34.41 -47.65 -19.05
N ALA A 33 34.46 -46.34 -18.78
CA ALA A 33 33.26 -45.54 -18.44
C ALA A 33 32.97 -44.41 -19.46
N SER A 34 33.73 -44.30 -20.55
CA SER A 34 33.67 -43.14 -21.45
C SER A 34 32.70 -43.27 -22.61
N ALA A 35 32.26 -44.48 -22.96
CA ALA A 35 31.40 -44.69 -24.14
C ALA A 35 29.90 -44.52 -23.85
N ILE A 36 29.45 -44.86 -22.63
CA ILE A 36 28.02 -44.81 -22.25
C ILE A 36 27.56 -43.36 -22.04
N VAL A 37 28.41 -42.49 -21.49
CA VAL A 37 28.07 -41.09 -21.22
C VAL A 37 27.86 -40.28 -22.51
N VAL A 38 28.63 -40.55 -23.56
CA VAL A 38 28.50 -39.87 -24.87
C VAL A 38 27.20 -40.27 -25.58
N ILE A 39 26.77 -41.53 -25.47
CA ILE A 39 25.52 -42.02 -26.06
C ILE A 39 24.31 -41.44 -25.32
N VAL A 40 24.32 -41.41 -23.99
CA VAL A 40 23.21 -40.84 -23.20
C VAL A 40 23.10 -39.33 -23.40
N LEU A 41 24.23 -38.60 -23.49
CA LEU A 41 24.21 -37.16 -23.77
C LEU A 41 23.71 -36.83 -25.19
N ARG A 42 24.07 -37.62 -26.21
CA ARG A 42 23.51 -37.46 -27.57
C ARG A 42 22.03 -37.81 -27.64
N PHE A 43 21.56 -38.81 -26.89
CA PHE A 43 20.14 -39.19 -26.86
C PHE A 43 19.26 -38.14 -26.18
N VAL A 44 19.74 -37.50 -25.11
CA VAL A 44 19.04 -36.39 -24.43
C VAL A 44 19.04 -35.11 -25.28
N GLN A 45 20.10 -34.85 -26.06
CA GLN A 45 20.13 -33.72 -26.99
C GLN A 45 19.18 -33.92 -28.20
N LEU A 46 18.98 -35.14 -28.68
CA LEU A 46 18.04 -35.42 -29.78
C LEU A 46 16.57 -35.29 -29.36
N PHE A 47 16.23 -35.59 -28.09
CA PHE A 47 14.86 -35.49 -27.59
C PHE A 47 14.35 -34.05 -27.41
N LYS A 48 15.24 -33.06 -27.30
CA LYS A 48 14.86 -31.64 -27.30
C LYS A 48 14.52 -31.09 -28.70
N PHE A 49 14.86 -31.82 -29.77
CA PHE A 49 14.72 -31.33 -31.15
C PHE A 49 13.36 -31.66 -31.81
N ILE A 50 12.52 -32.48 -31.18
CA ILE A 50 11.18 -32.87 -31.69
C ILE A 50 10.07 -32.23 -30.84
N THR A 51 10.29 -31.04 -30.29
CA THR A 51 9.16 -30.22 -29.83
C THR A 51 8.71 -29.37 -31.01
N MET A 52 7.59 -29.74 -31.63
CA MET A 52 7.03 -28.95 -32.72
C MET A 52 6.81 -27.50 -32.25
N PRO A 53 7.27 -26.48 -33.01
CA PRO A 53 6.95 -25.10 -32.68
C PRO A 53 5.42 -24.96 -32.68
N LYS A 54 4.85 -24.53 -31.55
CA LYS A 54 3.41 -24.32 -31.44
C LYS A 54 2.99 -23.39 -32.58
N ARG A 55 2.18 -23.89 -33.52
CA ARG A 55 1.66 -23.12 -34.66
C ARG A 55 1.08 -21.82 -34.12
N GLN A 56 1.65 -20.68 -34.53
CA GLN A 56 1.10 -19.36 -34.23
C GLN A 56 -0.30 -19.30 -34.84
N LYS A 57 -1.32 -19.46 -34.01
CA LYS A 57 -2.71 -19.34 -34.45
C LYS A 57 -2.98 -17.86 -34.66
N VAL A 58 -3.27 -17.48 -35.89
CA VAL A 58 -3.74 -16.13 -36.23
C VAL A 58 -4.88 -15.78 -35.26
N ALA A 59 -4.81 -14.60 -34.63
CA ALA A 59 -5.82 -14.14 -33.70
C ALA A 59 -7.18 -14.16 -34.41
N LEU A 60 -8.09 -15.00 -33.91
CA LEU A 60 -9.44 -15.11 -34.45
C LEU A 60 -10.18 -13.80 -34.14
N THR A 61 -10.50 -13.03 -35.18
CA THR A 61 -11.33 -11.82 -35.09
C THR A 61 -12.79 -12.17 -35.34
N ILE A 62 -13.72 -11.29 -34.95
CA ILE A 62 -15.17 -11.50 -35.13
C ILE A 62 -15.53 -11.68 -36.62
N HIS A 63 -14.86 -10.92 -37.49
CA HIS A 63 -14.98 -11.05 -38.94
C HIS A 63 -14.62 -12.45 -39.45
N ASN A 64 -13.64 -13.10 -38.82
CA ASN A 64 -13.20 -14.45 -39.19
C ASN A 64 -14.09 -15.56 -38.60
N ALA A 65 -15.14 -15.21 -37.84
CA ALA A 65 -16.02 -16.17 -37.19
C ALA A 65 -17.24 -16.58 -38.04
N GLY A 66 -17.42 -15.99 -39.23
CA GLY A 66 -18.41 -16.35 -40.25
C GLY A 66 -19.86 -16.01 -39.89
N HIS A 67 -20.29 -16.34 -38.67
CA HIS A 67 -21.63 -16.08 -38.15
C HIS A 67 -21.58 -15.73 -36.64
N PRO A 68 -22.38 -14.78 -36.14
CA PRO A 68 -22.36 -14.35 -34.73
C PRO A 68 -22.63 -15.47 -33.73
N ASN A 69 -23.47 -16.44 -34.09
CA ASN A 69 -23.81 -17.58 -33.23
C ASN A 69 -22.90 -18.82 -33.44
N SER A 70 -21.82 -18.72 -34.23
CA SER A 70 -20.92 -19.86 -34.43
C SER A 70 -20.17 -20.22 -33.13
N ARG A 71 -19.79 -21.50 -32.93
CA ARG A 71 -18.96 -21.90 -31.76
C ARG A 71 -17.67 -21.08 -31.65
N ARG A 72 -17.09 -20.69 -32.79
CA ARG A 72 -15.89 -19.83 -32.86
C ARG A 72 -16.21 -18.43 -32.33
N ALA A 73 -17.31 -17.81 -32.79
CA ALA A 73 -17.77 -16.51 -32.30
C ALA A 73 -18.09 -16.53 -30.81
N GLN A 74 -18.85 -17.53 -30.33
CA GLN A 74 -19.16 -17.69 -28.90
C GLN A 74 -17.89 -17.82 -28.03
N LYS A 75 -16.87 -18.53 -28.52
CA LYS A 75 -15.59 -18.64 -27.83
C LYS A 75 -14.85 -17.30 -27.76
N LEU A 76 -14.90 -16.50 -28.83
CA LEU A 76 -14.34 -15.15 -28.84
C LEU A 76 -15.04 -14.23 -27.85
N PHE A 77 -16.38 -14.22 -27.84
CA PHE A 77 -17.15 -13.43 -26.87
C PHE A 77 -16.81 -13.83 -25.43
N LYS A 78 -16.73 -15.12 -25.12
CA LYS A 78 -16.32 -15.61 -23.79
C LYS A 78 -14.91 -15.16 -23.42
N ASN A 79 -13.96 -15.19 -24.36
CA ASN A 79 -12.58 -14.76 -24.11
C ASN A 79 -12.48 -13.24 -23.92
N SER A 80 -13.19 -12.47 -24.74
CA SER A 80 -13.27 -11.00 -24.61
C SER A 80 -13.91 -10.60 -23.28
N ALA A 81 -15.04 -11.21 -22.90
CA ALA A 81 -15.66 -10.98 -21.60
C ALA A 81 -14.70 -11.27 -20.43
N LYS A 82 -13.92 -12.36 -20.52
CA LYS A 82 -12.87 -12.67 -19.54
C LYS A 82 -11.76 -11.61 -19.49
N GLN A 83 -11.35 -11.08 -20.65
CA GLN A 83 -10.35 -9.99 -20.72
C GLN A 83 -10.90 -8.72 -20.06
N VAL A 84 -12.13 -8.32 -20.40
CA VAL A 84 -12.80 -7.16 -19.80
C VAL A 84 -12.89 -7.31 -18.28
N THR A 85 -13.26 -8.47 -17.76
CA THR A 85 -13.31 -8.68 -16.29
C THR A 85 -11.93 -8.57 -15.65
N ARG A 86 -10.88 -9.10 -16.30
CA ARG A 86 -9.49 -8.98 -15.80
C ARG A 86 -9.02 -7.53 -15.83
N GLU A 87 -9.33 -6.78 -16.87
CA GLU A 87 -9.01 -5.36 -16.99
C GLU A 87 -9.75 -4.54 -15.94
N LYS A 88 -11.03 -4.79 -15.72
CA LYS A 88 -11.81 -4.17 -14.64
C LYS A 88 -11.18 -4.40 -13.26
N SER A 89 -10.73 -5.63 -12.98
CA SER A 89 -10.02 -5.92 -11.73
C SER A 89 -8.69 -5.17 -11.61
N LYS A 90 -7.90 -5.09 -12.69
CA LYS A 90 -6.65 -4.31 -12.72
C LYS A 90 -6.90 -2.83 -12.48
N MET A 91 -7.92 -2.26 -13.14
CA MET A 91 -8.31 -0.87 -12.97
C MET A 91 -8.78 -0.60 -11.53
N ALA A 92 -9.58 -1.48 -10.94
CA ALA A 92 -10.02 -1.34 -9.55
C ALA A 92 -8.84 -1.30 -8.57
N THR A 93 -7.83 -2.16 -8.75
CA THR A 93 -6.61 -2.13 -7.93
C THR A 93 -5.79 -0.86 -8.17
N ALA A 94 -5.65 -0.42 -9.42
CA ALA A 94 -4.95 0.81 -9.76
C ALA A 94 -5.62 2.06 -9.13
N ILE A 95 -6.96 2.12 -9.14
CA ILE A 95 -7.73 3.18 -8.48
C ILE A 95 -7.47 3.16 -6.98
N LYS A 96 -7.48 1.98 -6.33
CA LYS A 96 -7.16 1.88 -4.89
C LYS A 96 -5.76 2.40 -4.56
N HIS A 97 -4.75 2.00 -5.34
CA HIS A 97 -3.39 2.50 -5.14
C HIS A 97 -3.28 4.00 -5.40
N ASN A 98 -3.99 4.53 -6.39
CA ASN A 98 -4.02 5.96 -6.66
C ASN A 98 -4.61 6.73 -5.46
N VAL A 99 -5.75 6.30 -4.92
CA VAL A 99 -6.37 6.94 -3.74
C VAL A 99 -5.42 6.96 -2.54
N ILE A 100 -4.72 5.86 -2.26
CA ILE A 100 -3.73 5.82 -1.17
C ILE A 100 -2.51 6.70 -1.51
N GLY A 101 -2.03 6.67 -2.76
CA GLY A 101 -0.91 7.49 -3.21
C GLY A 101 -1.16 8.99 -3.07
N GLU A 102 -2.33 9.47 -3.54
CA GLU A 102 -2.76 10.86 -3.37
C GLU A 102 -2.86 11.26 -1.90
N LYS A 103 -3.37 10.35 -1.05
CA LYS A 103 -3.44 10.57 0.40
C LYS A 103 -2.04 10.77 0.99
N ILE A 104 -1.08 9.91 0.65
CA ILE A 104 0.31 10.01 1.14
C ILE A 104 0.98 11.28 0.60
N LEU A 105 0.76 11.60 -0.68
CA LEU A 105 1.32 12.78 -1.32
C LEU A 105 0.85 14.07 -0.65
N TRP A 106 -0.44 14.15 -0.29
CA TRP A 106 -0.99 15.28 0.44
C TRP A 106 -0.25 15.53 1.77
N PHE A 107 0.11 14.47 2.49
CA PHE A 107 0.87 14.57 3.74
C PHE A 107 2.32 14.98 3.50
N ARG A 108 2.97 14.40 2.48
CA ARG A 108 4.34 14.77 2.08
C ARG A 108 4.45 16.27 1.82
N ASP A 109 3.54 16.83 1.02
CA ASP A 109 3.60 18.24 0.59
C ASP A 109 3.42 19.23 1.75
N ARG A 110 2.88 18.79 2.88
CA ARG A 110 2.66 19.60 4.09
C ARG A 110 3.67 19.36 5.19
N ILE A 111 4.55 18.37 5.02
CA ILE A 111 5.66 18.13 5.93
C ILE A 111 6.84 18.96 5.42
N PRO A 112 7.39 19.88 6.23
CA PRO A 112 8.58 20.63 5.85
C PRO A 112 9.78 19.69 5.68
N PRO A 113 10.69 19.96 4.74
CA PRO A 113 11.82 19.07 4.44
C PRO A 113 12.84 18.98 5.59
N ASP A 114 12.86 19.96 6.49
CA ASP A 114 13.82 20.04 7.60
C ASP A 114 13.43 19.19 8.82
N VAL A 115 12.20 18.65 8.84
CA VAL A 115 11.70 17.87 9.97
C VAL A 115 12.01 16.40 9.78
N THR A 116 12.79 15.83 10.70
CA THR A 116 13.16 14.41 10.71
C THR A 116 12.17 13.54 11.47
N VAL A 117 11.56 14.06 12.54
CA VAL A 117 10.56 13.36 13.36
C VAL A 117 9.38 14.28 13.63
N CYS A 118 8.17 13.80 13.34
CA CYS A 118 6.96 14.57 13.64
C CYS A 118 6.52 14.34 15.10
N SER A 119 6.27 15.43 15.83
CA SER A 119 5.60 15.34 17.14
C SER A 119 4.16 14.82 16.98
N LYS A 120 3.64 14.12 17.98
CA LYS A 120 2.24 13.66 18.00
C LYS A 120 1.25 14.83 17.83
N THR A 121 1.54 15.98 18.44
CA THR A 121 0.72 17.19 18.31
C THR A 121 0.68 17.69 16.88
N PHE A 122 1.85 17.74 16.22
CA PHE A 122 1.96 18.15 14.82
C PHE A 122 1.21 17.17 13.89
N VAL A 123 1.32 15.86 14.14
CA VAL A 123 0.56 14.86 13.38
C VAL A 123 -0.95 15.04 13.56
N ASP A 124 -1.41 15.40 14.75
CA ASP A 124 -2.82 15.68 14.99
C ASP A 124 -3.31 16.90 14.23
N GLU A 125 -2.55 18.01 14.26
CA GLU A 125 -2.84 19.22 13.47
C GLU A 125 -2.88 18.91 11.96
N LEU A 126 -1.92 18.13 11.47
CA LEU A 126 -1.84 17.70 10.07
C LEU A 126 -3.06 16.85 9.66
N LEU A 127 -3.53 15.98 10.54
CA LEU A 127 -4.75 15.17 10.33
C LEU A 127 -6.02 16.03 10.35
N GLN A 128 -6.11 17.01 11.25
CA GLN A 128 -7.23 17.94 11.28
C GLN A 128 -7.31 18.76 9.98
N GLN A 129 -6.17 19.24 9.48
CA GLN A 129 -6.09 19.90 8.18
C GLN A 129 -6.50 18.96 7.03
N TYR A 130 -6.13 17.68 7.09
CA TYR A 130 -6.53 16.69 6.08
C TYR A 130 -8.05 16.50 6.05
N LEU A 131 -8.69 16.41 7.21
CA LEU A 131 -10.15 16.29 7.34
C LEU A 131 -10.89 17.54 6.86
N GLY A 132 -10.28 18.72 6.99
CA GLY A 132 -10.83 20.01 6.57
C GLY A 132 -10.54 20.39 5.11
N ARG A 133 -9.86 19.56 4.32
CA ARG A 133 -9.38 19.93 2.97
C ARG A 133 -10.47 20.31 1.96
N PHE A 134 -11.72 19.92 2.20
CA PHE A 134 -12.88 20.24 1.35
C PHE A 134 -13.79 21.34 1.93
N ASP A 135 -13.44 21.91 3.09
CA ASP A 135 -14.31 22.89 3.74
C ASP A 135 -14.48 24.15 2.88
N GLU A 136 -13.41 24.60 2.20
CA GLU A 136 -13.47 25.70 1.23
C GLU A 136 -14.39 25.38 0.03
N GLU A 137 -14.28 24.19 -0.54
CA GLU A 137 -15.15 23.77 -1.66
C GLU A 137 -16.62 23.71 -1.24
N MET A 138 -16.89 23.20 -0.03
CA MET A 138 -18.23 23.15 0.54
C MET A 138 -18.80 24.55 0.79
N GLU A 139 -17.99 25.49 1.25
CA GLU A 139 -18.39 26.88 1.45
C GLU A 139 -18.74 27.56 0.12
N GLN A 140 -17.93 27.36 -0.92
CA GLN A 140 -18.23 27.86 -2.26
C GLN A 140 -19.56 27.32 -2.81
N ILE A 141 -19.86 26.03 -2.59
CA ILE A 141 -21.14 25.43 -3.00
C ILE A 141 -22.31 26.09 -2.23
N LYS A 142 -22.16 26.28 -0.91
CA LYS A 142 -23.18 26.95 -0.07
C LYS A 142 -23.48 28.37 -0.55
N ILE A 143 -22.43 29.14 -0.88
CA ILE A 143 -22.57 30.50 -1.41
C ILE A 143 -23.29 30.49 -2.78
N LYS A 144 -22.96 29.54 -3.66
CA LYS A 144 -23.66 29.41 -4.95
C LYS A 144 -25.14 29.06 -4.78
N HIS A 145 -25.48 28.25 -3.79
CA HIS A 145 -26.87 27.93 -3.44
C HIS A 145 -27.62 29.12 -2.84
N SER A 146 -26.95 30.00 -2.09
CA SER A 146 -27.60 31.18 -1.52
C SER A 146 -27.86 32.30 -2.54
N ILE A 147 -27.05 32.42 -3.59
CA ILE A 147 -27.14 33.50 -4.60
C ILE A 147 -28.13 33.19 -5.74
N GLY A 148 -28.42 31.91 -6.00
CA GLY A 148 -29.22 31.48 -7.15
C GLY A 148 -30.61 30.94 -6.79
N HIS A 149 -31.66 31.47 -7.41
CA HIS A 149 -33.00 30.85 -7.39
C HIS A 149 -33.12 29.62 -8.34
N ARG A 150 -32.00 29.15 -8.87
CA ARG A 150 -31.90 27.94 -9.70
C ARG A 150 -31.61 26.77 -8.74
N GLY A 151 -32.30 25.63 -8.87
CA GLY A 151 -32.21 24.48 -7.94
C GLY A 151 -30.79 23.93 -7.69
N ARG A 152 -30.61 22.88 -6.86
CA ARG A 152 -29.31 22.36 -6.38
C ARG A 152 -28.30 21.97 -7.48
N GLN A 153 -27.73 22.96 -8.16
CA GLN A 153 -26.59 22.81 -9.05
C GLN A 153 -25.41 22.33 -8.18
N HIS A 154 -24.71 21.29 -8.63
CA HIS A 154 -23.65 20.59 -7.88
C HIS A 154 -24.09 19.61 -6.77
N ALA A 155 -25.36 19.21 -6.70
CA ALA A 155 -25.81 18.21 -5.71
C ALA A 155 -24.94 16.93 -5.66
N SER A 156 -24.62 16.36 -6.82
CA SER A 156 -23.81 15.12 -6.87
C SER A 156 -22.39 15.30 -6.30
N ARG A 157 -21.74 16.44 -6.53
CA ARG A 157 -20.40 16.72 -6.00
C ARG A 157 -20.46 17.00 -4.51
N GLU A 158 -21.44 17.79 -4.08
CA GLU A 158 -21.70 18.09 -2.67
C GLU A 158 -21.95 16.81 -1.86
N ASP A 159 -22.80 15.91 -2.36
CA ASP A 159 -23.14 14.67 -1.68
C ASP A 159 -21.93 13.73 -1.60
N MET A 160 -21.10 13.68 -2.64
CA MET A 160 -19.84 12.91 -2.63
C MET A 160 -18.85 13.45 -1.59
N ILE A 161 -18.61 14.78 -1.56
CA ILE A 161 -17.71 15.39 -0.59
C ILE A 161 -18.20 15.15 0.83
N ARG A 162 -19.50 15.38 1.06
CA ARG A 162 -20.14 15.16 2.36
C ARG A 162 -19.97 13.72 2.82
N HIS A 163 -20.18 12.75 1.93
CA HIS A 163 -19.99 11.34 2.23
C HIS A 163 -18.54 11.01 2.56
N THR A 164 -17.58 11.56 1.79
CA THR A 164 -16.15 11.40 2.05
C THR A 164 -15.76 11.98 3.41
N GLN A 165 -16.12 13.24 3.70
CA GLN A 165 -15.82 13.88 4.99
C GLN A 165 -16.45 13.14 6.16
N GLN A 166 -17.70 12.69 6.03
CA GLN A 166 -18.38 11.93 7.07
C GLN A 166 -17.68 10.59 7.34
N THR A 167 -17.27 9.89 6.28
CA THR A 167 -16.57 8.61 6.39
C THR A 167 -15.20 8.79 7.04
N GLU A 168 -14.40 9.75 6.58
CA GLU A 168 -13.07 10.03 7.13
C GLU A 168 -13.11 10.51 8.58
N ARG A 169 -14.06 11.40 8.94
CA ARG A 169 -14.24 11.84 10.33
C ARG A 169 -14.69 10.69 11.22
N LYS A 170 -15.56 9.81 10.73
CA LYS A 170 -15.98 8.60 11.45
C LYS A 170 -14.79 7.66 11.68
N GLU A 171 -13.97 7.41 10.68
CA GLU A 171 -12.77 6.59 10.78
C GLU A 171 -11.77 7.18 11.79
N TYR A 172 -11.46 8.47 11.68
CA TYR A 172 -10.55 9.17 12.60
C TYR A 172 -11.00 9.08 14.07
N ASN A 173 -12.30 9.20 14.33
CA ASN A 173 -12.86 9.11 15.68
C ASN A 173 -12.91 7.68 16.24
N THR A 174 -13.00 6.66 15.38
CA THR A 174 -13.25 5.27 15.80
C THR A 174 -12.00 4.40 15.72
N CYS A 175 -11.55 4.07 14.52
CA CYS A 175 -10.49 3.10 14.25
C CYS A 175 -9.15 3.72 13.82
N GLY A 176 -9.13 5.02 13.52
CA GLY A 176 -7.98 5.75 12.99
C GLY A 176 -7.86 5.68 11.46
N LEU A 177 -7.29 6.74 10.88
CA LEU A 177 -7.00 6.84 9.46
C LEU A 177 -5.73 6.07 9.12
N GLU A 178 -5.77 5.29 8.04
CA GLU A 178 -4.59 4.60 7.51
C GLU A 178 -3.65 5.59 6.81
N ILE A 179 -2.51 5.87 7.43
CA ILE A 179 -1.48 6.80 6.92
C ILE A 179 -0.08 6.24 7.21
N PRO A 180 0.97 6.70 6.50
CA PRO A 180 2.35 6.33 6.84
C PRO A 180 2.66 6.72 8.28
N ASN A 181 3.47 5.92 8.97
CA ASN A 181 3.89 6.26 10.31
C ASN A 181 4.80 7.50 10.33
N LEU A 182 4.22 8.67 10.61
CA LEU A 182 4.94 9.95 10.66
C LEU A 182 5.79 10.12 11.93
N LEU A 183 5.61 9.26 12.94
CA LEU A 183 6.36 9.29 14.19
C LEU A 183 7.74 8.62 14.07
N ASP A 184 7.95 7.83 13.00
CA ASP A 184 9.21 7.11 12.75
C ASP A 184 10.07 7.89 11.76
N GLU A 185 11.29 8.25 12.17
CA GLU A 185 12.26 9.00 11.37
C GLU A 185 12.55 8.30 10.03
N ALA A 186 12.67 6.97 10.05
CA ALA A 186 12.99 6.20 8.85
C ALA A 186 11.88 6.32 7.79
N GLN A 187 10.62 6.38 8.21
CA GLN A 187 9.49 6.53 7.30
C GLN A 187 9.36 7.95 6.77
N VAL A 188 9.66 8.96 7.59
CA VAL A 188 9.65 10.37 7.16
C VAL A 188 10.69 10.62 6.06
N LYS A 189 11.90 10.06 6.19
CA LYS A 189 12.94 10.15 5.15
C LYS A 189 12.48 9.55 3.81
N VAL A 190 11.91 8.33 3.87
CA VAL A 190 11.35 7.67 2.67
C VAL A 190 10.22 8.50 2.06
N LEU A 191 9.39 9.14 2.89
CA LEU A 191 8.30 9.99 2.43
C LEU A 191 8.79 11.26 1.72
N GLN A 192 9.86 11.89 2.21
CA GLN A 192 10.44 13.09 1.61
C GLN A 192 11.05 12.79 0.22
N GLU A 193 11.81 11.70 0.13
CA GLU A 193 12.47 11.24 -1.11
C GLU A 193 11.47 10.70 -2.15
N TRP A 194 10.27 10.30 -1.73
CA TRP A 194 9.31 9.66 -2.61
C TRP A 194 8.72 10.62 -3.64
N THR A 195 8.92 10.32 -4.92
CA THR A 195 8.48 11.14 -6.06
C THR A 195 7.00 11.04 -6.41
N GLY A 196 6.22 10.19 -5.73
CA GLY A 196 4.82 9.90 -6.05
C GLY A 196 4.61 8.64 -6.90
N GLU A 197 5.67 7.86 -7.16
CA GLU A 197 5.56 6.62 -7.92
C GLU A 197 4.79 5.52 -7.14
N LEU A 198 3.65 5.08 -7.70
CA LEU A 198 2.76 4.08 -7.09
C LEU A 198 3.38 2.70 -6.89
N ARG A 199 4.51 2.40 -7.55
CA ARG A 199 5.22 1.11 -7.40
C ARG A 199 5.83 0.94 -6.02
N PHE A 200 6.25 2.04 -5.40
CA PHE A 200 6.89 2.03 -4.09
C PHE A 200 5.89 2.13 -2.94
N LEU A 201 4.58 2.14 -3.23
CA LEU A 201 3.53 2.21 -2.22
C LEU A 201 3.61 1.06 -1.21
N GLN A 202 4.08 -0.11 -1.66
CA GLN A 202 4.25 -1.32 -0.84
C GLN A 202 5.38 -1.19 0.20
N ASN A 203 6.30 -0.24 0.03
CA ASN A 203 7.42 -0.04 0.94
C ASN A 203 7.04 0.77 2.18
N PHE A 204 5.92 1.50 2.14
CA PHE A 204 5.46 2.31 3.26
C PHE A 204 4.79 1.44 4.33
N LYS A 205 5.14 1.70 5.59
CA LYS A 205 4.45 1.12 6.75
C LYS A 205 3.23 1.97 7.07
N LEU A 206 2.06 1.51 6.64
CA LEU A 206 0.78 2.14 6.92
C LEU A 206 0.29 1.75 8.32
N VAL A 207 0.00 2.75 9.15
CA VAL A 207 -0.50 2.62 10.52
C VAL A 207 -1.82 3.37 10.63
N ARG A 208 -2.72 2.90 11.49
CA ARG A 208 -3.97 3.59 11.78
C ARG A 208 -3.75 4.59 12.91
N LEU A 209 -3.85 5.88 12.58
CA LEU A 209 -3.73 6.97 13.53
C LEU A 209 -5.09 7.65 13.71
N GLY A 210 -5.58 7.63 14.94
CA GLY A 210 -6.86 8.23 15.32
C GLY A 210 -6.70 9.08 16.58
N LYS A 211 -7.78 9.77 16.95
CA LYS A 211 -7.78 10.72 18.06
C LYS A 211 -7.23 10.13 19.37
N LYS A 212 -7.60 8.90 19.70
CA LYS A 212 -7.16 8.20 20.92
C LYS A 212 -5.64 8.03 21.01
N HIS A 213 -5.00 7.69 19.89
CA HIS A 213 -3.56 7.42 19.86
C HIS A 213 -2.70 8.68 20.04
N LEU A 214 -3.24 9.84 19.64
CA LEU A 214 -2.53 11.12 19.68
C LEU A 214 -2.73 11.85 21.00
N GLN A 215 -3.87 11.63 21.68
CA GLN A 215 -4.19 12.27 22.97
C GLN A 215 -3.55 11.60 24.20
N GLU A 216 -3.00 10.38 24.06
CA GLU A 216 -2.49 9.59 25.19
C GLU A 216 -1.12 10.04 25.74
N SER A 217 -0.62 11.23 25.34
CA SER A 217 0.65 11.80 25.83
C SER A 217 0.52 12.74 27.02
N VAL A 218 -0.64 12.82 27.68
CA VAL A 218 -0.74 13.44 29.01
C VAL A 218 -0.90 12.32 30.04
N PRO A 219 0.18 11.84 30.68
CA PRO A 219 0.04 11.13 31.94
C PRO A 219 -0.56 12.13 32.93
N ASP A 220 -1.85 11.97 33.19
CA ASP A 220 -2.53 12.59 34.31
C ASP A 220 -1.91 12.02 35.60
N SER A 221 -0.96 12.75 36.18
CA SER A 221 -0.55 12.52 37.56
C SER A 221 -1.57 13.20 38.48
N THR A 222 -2.80 12.70 38.50
CA THR A 222 -3.74 12.96 39.60
C THR A 222 -3.49 11.93 40.68
N MET A 223 -2.84 12.38 41.76
CA MET A 223 -2.83 11.66 43.02
C MET A 223 -4.27 11.54 43.53
N GLU A 224 -4.72 10.31 43.70
CA GLU A 224 -5.90 9.98 44.50
C GLU A 224 -5.61 10.29 45.97
N THR A 225 -6.43 11.15 46.58
CA THR A 225 -6.72 11.06 48.01
C THR A 225 -8.21 10.82 48.16
N SER A 226 -8.55 9.58 48.43
CA SER A 226 -9.83 9.16 48.99
C SER A 226 -9.99 9.75 50.38
N GLU A 227 -11.09 10.46 50.64
CA GLU A 227 -11.82 10.34 51.92
C GLU A 227 -13.24 10.91 51.81
N SER A 228 -14.11 10.33 52.63
CA SER A 228 -15.54 10.11 52.39
C SER A 228 -16.43 11.03 53.22
N SER A 229 -17.69 11.17 52.76
CA SER A 229 -18.93 11.48 53.53
C SER A 229 -19.14 12.97 53.90
N ASN A 230 -20.29 13.62 53.65
CA ASN A 230 -21.63 13.32 54.18
C ASN A 230 -22.76 14.05 53.41
N ASN A 231 -23.88 13.34 53.29
CA ASN A 231 -25.28 13.72 53.04
C ASN A 231 -25.80 15.06 53.66
N THR A 232 -26.79 15.69 53.00
CA THR A 232 -28.09 16.10 53.61
C THR A 232 -29.11 16.56 52.55
N THR A 233 -30.27 15.90 52.56
CA THR A 233 -31.55 16.20 51.91
C THR A 233 -32.12 17.57 52.31
N THR A 234 -32.71 18.33 51.38
CA THR A 234 -33.92 19.12 51.69
C THR A 234 -34.77 19.28 50.42
N ALA A 235 -35.96 18.70 50.48
CA ALA A 235 -37.04 18.89 49.53
C ALA A 235 -37.71 20.24 49.76
N ILE A 236 -38.03 20.99 48.69
CA ILE A 236 -39.16 21.91 48.66
C ILE A 236 -39.83 21.79 47.29
N ALA A 237 -41.06 21.29 47.32
CA ALA A 237 -42.02 21.35 46.23
C ALA A 237 -42.47 22.80 46.02
N ASN A 238 -42.82 23.17 44.79
CA ASN A 238 -44.15 23.74 44.55
C ASN A 238 -44.53 23.74 43.07
N GLU A 239 -45.80 23.44 42.90
CA GLU A 239 -46.62 23.21 41.73
C GLU A 239 -47.29 24.52 41.30
N LYS A 240 -47.34 24.83 40.00
CA LYS A 240 -48.58 25.29 39.36
C LYS A 240 -48.52 25.27 37.83
N THR A 241 -49.50 24.55 37.31
CA THR A 241 -50.09 24.48 35.98
C THR A 241 -50.58 25.84 35.46
N VAL A 242 -50.58 26.04 34.13
CA VAL A 242 -51.72 26.52 33.31
C VAL A 242 -51.45 26.13 31.83
N GLN A 243 -52.43 25.44 31.23
CA GLN A 243 -52.61 25.14 29.80
C GLN A 243 -53.04 26.42 29.05
N ASP A 244 -52.77 26.52 27.76
CA ASP A 244 -53.75 27.07 26.78
C ASP A 244 -53.40 26.61 25.35
N ASP A 245 -54.48 26.37 24.61
CA ASP A 245 -54.63 25.71 23.30
C ASP A 245 -54.42 26.66 22.09
N GLU A 246 -54.71 26.11 20.88
CA GLU A 246 -54.88 26.71 19.53
C GLU A 246 -53.65 26.66 18.59
N LYS A 247 -53.59 25.86 17.50
CA LYS A 247 -54.46 25.54 16.34
C LYS A 247 -54.33 26.54 15.17
N MET A 248 -54.16 25.96 13.96
CA MET A 248 -54.17 26.54 12.60
C MET A 248 -52.96 27.40 12.25
N GLU A 249 -52.28 27.22 11.10
CA GLU A 249 -52.73 26.81 9.77
C GLU A 249 -51.60 26.10 8.99
#